data_AF-A0A7S0ELR3-F1
#
_entry.id   AF-A0A7S0ELR3-F1
#
_cell.length_a   1.000
_cell.length_b   1.000
_cell.length_c   1.000
_cell.angle_alpha   90.00
_cell.angle_beta   90.00
_cell.angle_gamma   90.00
#
_symmetry.space_group_name_H-M   'P 1'
#
loop_
_entity.id
_entity.type
_entity.pdbx_description
1 polymer ?
#
loop_
_entity_poly.entity_id
_entity_poly.type
_entity_poly.pdbx_seq_one_letter_code
_entity_poly.pdbx_strand_id
1 'polypeptide(L)'
;SRRRHTRLRTVTGLQETKKRAIGAEKKLTEAGSFVDKKYWSEGRTVLRRLVGTLRFDLAALADSKSGAAKKEAIKANKDFFEALESLDLAMYKKNVEAGQKAYQKTMAAYKATLSLY
;
A
#
# COMPACT_ATOMS: atom_id res chain seq x y z
N SER A 1 34.66 -11.62 7.78
CA SER A 1 33.36 -12.31 7.90
C SER A 1 32.12 -11.41 8.08
N ARG A 2 32.24 -10.14 8.51
CA ARG A 2 31.06 -9.29 8.84
C ARG A 2 30.13 -8.93 7.66
N ARG A 3 30.64 -8.77 6.43
CA ARG A 3 29.82 -8.35 5.26
C ARG A 3 28.80 -9.39 4.76
N ARG A 4 29.00 -10.70 5.03
CA ARG A 4 28.06 -11.75 4.61
C ARG A 4 26.84 -11.83 5.53
N HIS A 5 27.03 -11.63 6.84
CA HIS A 5 25.96 -11.68 7.84
C HIS A 5 25.00 -10.50 7.73
N THR A 6 25.50 -9.29 7.46
CA THR A 6 24.65 -8.11 7.21
C THR A 6 23.81 -8.25 5.94
N ARG A 7 24.39 -8.82 4.87
CA ARG A 7 23.71 -8.98 3.57
C ARG A 7 22.58 -10.01 3.63
N LEU A 8 22.74 -11.09 4.40
CA LEU A 8 21.68 -12.08 4.64
C LEU A 8 20.52 -11.49 5.45
N ARG A 9 20.82 -10.69 6.49
CA ARG A 9 19.81 -10.02 7.33
C ARG A 9 19.00 -8.97 6.56
N THR A 10 19.62 -8.26 5.62
CA THR A 10 18.91 -7.32 4.73
C THR A 10 18.03 -8.01 3.71
N VAL A 11 18.44 -9.18 3.19
CA VAL A 11 17.64 -9.95 2.22
C VAL A 11 16.42 -10.58 2.90
N THR A 12 16.56 -11.14 4.10
CA THR A 12 15.42 -11.66 4.87
C THR A 12 14.44 -10.54 5.23
N GLY A 13 14.94 -9.37 5.64
CA GLY A 13 14.11 -8.20 5.92
C GLY A 13 13.30 -7.73 4.71
N LEU A 14 13.90 -7.67 3.51
CA LEU A 14 13.19 -7.30 2.28
C LEU A 14 12.11 -8.33 1.87
N GLN A 15 12.37 -9.63 2.08
CA GLN A 15 11.38 -10.68 1.83
C GLN A 15 10.18 -10.56 2.78
N GLU A 16 10.42 -10.28 4.06
CA GLU A 16 9.35 -10.03 5.03
C GLU A 16 8.56 -8.77 4.70
N THR A 17 9.25 -7.70 4.30
CA THR A 17 8.65 -6.46 3.80
C THR A 17 7.74 -6.71 2.60
N LYS A 18 8.19 -7.51 1.63
CA LYS A 18 7.37 -7.89 0.48
C LYS A 18 6.13 -8.69 0.89
N LYS A 19 6.27 -9.64 1.82
CA LYS A 19 5.14 -10.40 2.36
C LYS A 19 4.11 -9.50 3.06
N ARG A 20 4.55 -8.51 3.83
CA ARG A 20 3.64 -7.53 4.46
C ARG A 20 2.92 -6.68 3.41
N ALA A 21 3.63 -6.22 2.38
CA ALA A 21 3.03 -5.47 1.27
C ALA A 21 1.98 -6.30 0.52
N ILE A 22 2.21 -7.59 0.29
CA ILE A 22 1.22 -8.52 -0.30
C ILE A 22 0.04 -8.77 0.65
N GLY A 23 0.30 -8.88 1.96
CA GLY A 23 -0.74 -9.09 2.98
C GLY A 23 -1.73 -7.93 3.10
N ALA A 24 -1.39 -6.75 2.60
CA ALA A 24 -2.24 -5.57 2.60
C ALA A 24 -3.53 -5.74 1.80
N GLU A 25 -3.56 -6.61 0.79
CA GLU A 25 -4.73 -6.84 -0.06
C GLU A 25 -5.98 -7.17 0.76
N LYS A 26 -5.84 -8.02 1.78
CA LYS A 26 -6.96 -8.40 2.66
C LYS A 26 -7.59 -7.18 3.33
N LYS A 27 -6.75 -6.25 3.80
CA LYS A 27 -7.19 -5.04 4.50
C LYS A 27 -7.76 -3.99 3.54
N LEU A 28 -7.25 -3.92 2.31
CA LEU A 28 -7.84 -3.08 1.26
C LEU A 28 -9.22 -3.59 0.85
N THR A 29 -9.38 -4.90 0.67
CA THR A 29 -10.69 -5.52 0.36
C THR A 29 -11.70 -5.35 1.51
N GLU A 30 -11.24 -5.47 2.75
CA GLU A 30 -12.05 -5.17 3.94
C GLU A 30 -12.50 -3.69 3.93
N ALA A 31 -11.59 -2.76 3.61
CA ALA A 31 -11.90 -1.33 3.47
C ALA A 31 -12.95 -1.05 2.37
N GLY A 32 -12.85 -1.72 1.22
CA GLY A 32 -13.88 -1.65 0.17
C GLY A 32 -15.25 -2.09 0.67
N SER A 33 -15.31 -3.22 1.38
CA SER A 33 -16.56 -3.74 1.96
C SER A 33 -17.20 -2.77 2.97
N PHE A 34 -16.40 -1.97 3.68
CA PHE A 34 -16.91 -0.95 4.60
C PHE A 34 -17.54 0.25 3.88
N VAL A 35 -17.14 0.55 2.63
CA VAL A 35 -17.81 1.55 1.81
C VAL A 35 -19.25 1.12 1.53
N ASP A 36 -19.46 -0.13 1.10
CA ASP A 36 -20.78 -0.67 0.80
C ASP A 36 -21.68 -0.73 2.04
N LYS A 37 -21.10 -1.14 3.18
CA LYS A 37 -21.79 -1.21 4.47
C LYS A 37 -21.99 0.15 5.14
N LYS A 38 -21.41 1.22 4.58
CA LYS A 38 -21.40 2.58 5.18
C LYS A 38 -20.76 2.63 6.57
N TYR A 39 -19.80 1.75 6.85
CA TYR A 39 -19.06 1.68 8.11
C TYR A 39 -17.80 2.57 8.04
N TRP A 40 -18.04 3.88 8.01
CA TRP A 40 -17.03 4.87 7.65
C TRP A 40 -15.87 4.97 8.64
N SER A 41 -16.16 4.93 9.93
CA SER A 41 -15.15 5.11 10.98
C SER A 41 -14.22 3.91 11.06
N GLU A 42 -14.78 2.71 10.98
CA GLU A 42 -14.08 1.43 10.96
C GLU A 42 -13.23 1.30 9.69
N GLY A 43 -13.81 1.62 8.53
CA GLY A 43 -13.10 1.62 7.26
C GLY A 43 -11.87 2.52 7.26
N ARG A 44 -12.01 3.77 7.72
CA ARG A 44 -10.88 4.71 7.83
C ARG A 44 -9.85 4.27 8.86
N THR A 45 -10.27 3.67 9.97
CA THR A 45 -9.36 3.18 11.01
C THR A 45 -8.49 2.04 10.48
N VAL A 46 -9.09 1.08 9.78
CA VAL A 46 -8.37 -0.03 9.13
C VAL A 46 -7.41 0.51 8.06
N LEU A 47 -7.90 1.44 7.23
CA LEU A 47 -7.12 2.04 6.16
C LEU A 47 -5.87 2.77 6.69
N ARG A 48 -6.00 3.61 7.73
CA ARG A 48 -4.87 4.38 8.27
C ARG A 48 -3.84 3.53 8.98
N ARG A 49 -4.28 2.50 9.72
CA ARG A 49 -3.36 1.53 10.34
C ARG A 49 -2.51 0.85 9.27
N LEU A 50 -3.13 0.50 8.14
CA LEU A 50 -2.44 -0.10 7.01
C LEU A 50 -1.42 0.86 6.36
N VAL A 51 -1.80 2.13 6.14
CA VAL A 51 -0.94 3.14 5.50
C VAL A 51 0.38 3.33 6.23
N GLY A 52 0.33 3.42 7.56
CA GLY A 52 1.53 3.63 8.37
C GLY A 52 2.61 2.59 8.05
N THR A 53 2.26 1.31 8.11
CA THR A 53 3.20 0.21 7.81
C THR A 53 3.58 0.15 6.33
N LEU A 54 2.60 0.27 5.43
CA LEU A 54 2.86 0.18 3.99
C LEU A 54 3.80 1.27 3.47
N ARG A 55 3.76 2.46 4.04
CA ARG A 55 4.61 3.57 3.58
C ARG A 55 6.08 3.27 3.82
N PHE A 56 6.41 2.71 4.98
CA PHE A 56 7.78 2.25 5.27
C PHE A 56 8.16 1.05 4.41
N ASP A 57 7.26 0.07 4.27
CA ASP A 57 7.55 -1.15 3.53
C ASP A 57 7.81 -0.87 2.04
N LEU A 58 6.93 -0.11 1.37
CA LEU A 58 7.08 0.23 -0.04
C LEU A 58 8.28 1.16 -0.30
N ALA A 59 8.62 2.03 0.65
CA ALA A 59 9.84 2.84 0.56
C ALA A 59 11.09 1.95 0.61
N ALA A 60 11.17 1.02 1.56
CA ALA A 60 12.28 0.08 1.66
C ALA A 60 12.43 -0.80 0.40
N LEU A 61 11.32 -1.23 -0.19
CA LEU A 61 11.33 -1.98 -1.45
C LEU A 61 11.80 -1.12 -2.62
N ALA A 62 11.40 0.16 -2.70
CA ALA A 62 11.89 1.08 -3.72
C ALA A 62 13.39 1.38 -3.55
N ASP A 63 13.87 1.54 -2.32
CA ASP A 63 15.29 1.77 -2.02
C ASP A 63 16.19 0.58 -2.34
N SER A 64 15.62 -0.64 -2.40
CA SER A 64 16.34 -1.83 -2.85
C SER A 64 16.62 -1.85 -4.36
N LYS A 65 15.99 -0.96 -5.14
CA LYS A 65 16.18 -0.80 -6.58
C LYS A 65 17.17 0.33 -6.90
N SER A 66 17.58 0.41 -8.16
CA SER A 66 18.47 1.46 -8.67
C SER A 66 17.96 2.04 -10.00
N GLY A 67 18.46 3.22 -10.37
CA GLY A 67 18.22 3.83 -11.68
C GLY A 67 16.74 4.11 -11.99
N ALA A 68 16.33 3.78 -13.22
CA ALA A 68 14.96 3.96 -13.71
C ALA A 68 13.94 3.18 -12.87
N ALA A 69 14.24 1.92 -12.54
CA ALA A 69 13.35 1.05 -11.76
C ALA A 69 13.03 1.62 -10.37
N LYS A 70 13.98 2.32 -9.74
CA LYS A 70 13.71 3.04 -8.47
C LYS A 70 12.74 4.21 -8.67
N LYS A 71 12.93 5.00 -9.73
CA LYS A 71 12.04 6.15 -10.03
C LYS A 71 10.62 5.67 -10.33
N GLU A 72 10.48 4.59 -11.09
CA GLU A 72 9.20 3.96 -11.40
C GLU A 72 8.50 3.44 -10.13
N ALA A 73 9.26 2.75 -9.27
CA ALA A 73 8.77 2.26 -7.97
C ALA A 73 8.29 3.41 -7.04
N ILE A 74 9.07 4.51 -6.95
CA ILE A 74 8.68 5.69 -6.16
C ILE A 74 7.40 6.32 -6.71
N LYS A 75 7.30 6.46 -8.03
CA LYS A 75 6.11 7.01 -8.68
C LYS A 75 4.89 6.13 -8.42
N ALA A 76 5.00 4.82 -8.64
CA ALA A 76 3.89 3.90 -8.38
C ALA A 76 3.47 3.88 -6.91
N ASN A 77 4.42 3.96 -5.97
CA ASN A 77 4.10 4.11 -4.54
C ASN A 77 3.29 5.38 -4.28
N LYS A 78 3.71 6.51 -4.88
CA LYS A 78 3.01 7.80 -4.76
C LYS A 78 1.59 7.71 -5.31
N ASP A 79 1.43 7.19 -6.53
CA ASP A 79 0.12 7.05 -7.19
C ASP A 79 -0.84 6.16 -6.36
N PHE A 80 -0.30 5.09 -5.74
CA PHE A 80 -1.05 4.26 -4.81
C PHE A 80 -1.51 5.02 -3.56
N PHE A 81 -0.63 5.77 -2.90
CA PHE A 81 -1.00 6.54 -1.71
C PHE A 81 -1.98 7.67 -2.02
N GLU A 82 -1.87 8.35 -3.16
CA GLU A 82 -2.85 9.36 -3.59
C GLU A 82 -4.24 8.75 -3.84
N ALA A 83 -4.30 7.57 -4.45
CA ALA A 83 -5.56 6.85 -4.62
C ALA A 83 -6.16 6.44 -3.27
N LEU A 84 -5.32 6.03 -2.32
CA LEU A 84 -5.73 5.62 -0.98
C LEU A 84 -6.19 6.82 -0.13
N GLU A 85 -5.54 7.97 -0.22
CA GLU A 85 -5.99 9.24 0.38
C GLU A 85 -7.35 9.67 -0.20
N SER A 86 -7.57 9.47 -1.50
CA SER A 86 -8.86 9.71 -2.14
C SER A 86 -9.96 8.81 -1.56
N LEU A 87 -9.64 7.55 -1.23
CA LEU A 87 -10.56 6.63 -0.56
C LEU A 87 -10.87 7.08 0.89
N ASP A 88 -9.86 7.49 1.67
CA ASP A 88 -10.10 8.06 3.02
C ASP A 88 -10.99 9.28 2.96
N LEU A 89 -10.76 10.18 2.01
CA LEU A 89 -11.55 11.39 1.80
C LEU A 89 -12.98 11.05 1.41
N ALA A 90 -13.19 10.07 0.53
CA ALA A 90 -14.52 9.62 0.15
C ALA A 90 -15.28 9.01 1.34
N MET A 91 -14.60 8.19 2.16
CA MET A 91 -15.15 7.67 3.41
C MET A 91 -15.46 8.76 4.42
N TYR A 92 -14.62 9.80 4.51
CA TYR A 92 -14.87 10.98 5.35
C TYR A 92 -16.14 11.71 4.94
N LYS A 93 -16.30 11.92 3.64
CA LYS A 93 -17.48 12.55 3.02
C LYS A 93 -18.70 11.62 3.00
N LYS A 94 -18.56 10.37 3.43
CA LYS A 94 -19.62 9.34 3.43
C LYS A 94 -20.25 9.14 2.05
N ASN A 95 -19.45 9.31 0.99
CA ASN A 95 -19.92 9.21 -0.38
C ASN A 95 -19.61 7.80 -0.92
N VAL A 96 -20.66 7.00 -1.13
CA VAL A 96 -20.55 5.61 -1.58
C VAL A 96 -19.97 5.52 -3.00
N GLU A 97 -20.49 6.30 -3.95
CA GLU A 97 -20.06 6.26 -5.35
C GLU A 97 -18.59 6.69 -5.49
N ALA A 98 -18.23 7.81 -4.86
CA ALA A 98 -16.85 8.27 -4.80
C ALA A 98 -15.95 7.26 -4.07
N GLY A 99 -16.46 6.62 -3.01
CA GLY A 99 -15.74 5.60 -2.25
C GLY A 99 -15.46 4.34 -3.06
N GLN A 100 -16.45 3.83 -3.81
CA GLN A 100 -16.29 2.68 -4.69
C GLN A 100 -15.31 3.00 -5.82
N LYS A 101 -15.45 4.16 -6.46
CA LYS A 101 -14.53 4.61 -7.51
C LYS A 101 -13.10 4.76 -6.99
N ALA A 102 -12.94 5.36 -5.82
CA ALA A 102 -11.63 5.50 -5.18
C ALA A 102 -11.06 4.12 -4.80
N TYR A 103 -11.87 3.20 -4.27
CA TYR A 103 -11.45 1.84 -3.95
C TYR A 103 -10.95 1.08 -5.17
N GLN A 104 -11.67 1.12 -6.30
CA GLN A 104 -11.21 0.49 -7.54
C GLN A 104 -9.88 1.07 -8.01
N LYS A 105 -9.72 2.40 -7.93
CA LYS A 105 -8.45 3.07 -8.25
C LYS A 105 -7.33 2.65 -7.30
N THR A 106 -7.60 2.54 -6.00
CA THR A 106 -6.64 2.08 -4.99
C THR A 106 -6.19 0.65 -5.28
N MET A 107 -7.11 -0.27 -5.61
CA MET A 107 -6.80 -1.66 -5.92
C MET A 107 -5.99 -1.80 -7.22
N ALA A 108 -6.33 -1.02 -8.24
CA ALA A 108 -5.56 -0.99 -9.49
C ALA A 108 -4.14 -0.47 -9.26
N ALA A 109 -4.01 0.65 -8.54
CA ALA A 109 -2.71 1.22 -8.20
C ALA A 109 -1.89 0.26 -7.31
N TYR A 110 -2.52 -0.39 -6.33
CA TYR A 110 -1.89 -1.39 -5.48
C TYR A 110 -1.27 -2.55 -6.29
N LYS A 111 -2.04 -3.12 -7.22
CA LYS A 111 -1.56 -4.21 -8.09
C LYS A 111 -0.42 -3.75 -8.99
N ALA A 112 -0.53 -2.54 -9.56
CA ALA A 112 0.54 -1.96 -10.36
C ALA A 112 1.82 -1.76 -9.52
N THR A 113 1.72 -1.20 -8.32
CA THR A 113 2.82 -1.05 -7.37
C THR A 113 3.46 -2.39 -7.03
N LEU A 114 2.67 -3.43 -6.72
CA LEU A 114 3.21 -4.74 -6.39
C LEU A 114 3.90 -5.42 -7.57
N SER A 115 3.45 -5.20 -8.81
CA SER A 115 4.11 -5.78 -9.99
C SER A 115 5.55 -5.29 -10.18
N LEU A 116 5.89 -4.14 -9.59
CA LEU A 116 7.25 -3.61 -9.62
C LEU A 116 8.19 -4.30 -8.63
N TYR A 117 7.70 -5.02 -7.62
CA TYR A 117 8.51 -5.61 -6.54
C TYR A 117 8.54 -7.12 -6.57
#